data_AF-A0A2V5M7B4-F1
#
_entry.id   AF-A0A2V5M7B4-F1
#
_cell.length_a   1.000
_cell.length_b   1.000
_cell.length_c   1.000
_cell.angle_alpha   90.00
_cell.angle_beta   90.00
_cell.angle_gamma   90.00
#
_symmetry.space_group_name_H-M   'P 1'
#
loop_
_entity.id
_entity.type
_entity.pdbx_description
1 polymer ?
#
loop_
_entity_poly.entity_id
_entity_poly.type
_entity_poly.pdbx_seq_one_letter_code
_entity_poly.pdbx_strand_id
1 'polypeptide(L)'
;YEGEIADKIDKFMQENGGFLRKIDFAKHSSAWVDPVSTDYRGYDVFELPPNGQGIATLQILNILEGFDLKRMQRNSPETLHAMIEAKKIAWADRAKFYADPDFAKIPLAGLLSKEYAAERRKLIDPNHAAKTVKAGIPDGSQ
;
A
#
# COMPACT_ATOMS: atom_id res chain seq x y z
N TYR A 1 -24.30 -17.04 1.37
CA TYR A 1 -24.42 -15.96 2.35
C TYR A 1 -25.88 -15.68 2.81
N GLU A 2 -26.85 -16.58 2.53
CA GLU A 2 -28.29 -16.31 2.77
C GLU A 2 -28.96 -17.32 3.74
N GLY A 3 -28.24 -18.36 4.16
CA GLY A 3 -28.80 -19.46 4.96
C GLY A 3 -28.72 -19.25 6.47
N GLU A 4 -28.99 -20.33 7.22
CA GLU A 4 -29.09 -20.35 8.70
C GLU A 4 -27.89 -19.73 9.42
N ILE A 5 -26.68 -19.86 8.87
CA ILE A 5 -25.47 -19.23 9.44
C ILE A 5 -25.59 -17.70 9.42
N ALA A 6 -26.08 -17.10 8.33
CA ALA A 6 -26.27 -15.66 8.23
C ALA A 6 -27.36 -15.18 9.20
N ASP A 7 -28.43 -15.95 9.38
CA ASP A 7 -29.47 -15.68 10.38
C ASP A 7 -28.92 -15.67 11.81
N LYS A 8 -28.08 -16.66 12.16
CA LYS A 8 -27.43 -16.74 13.48
C LYS A 8 -26.52 -15.56 13.74
N ILE A 9 -25.74 -15.14 12.74
CA ILE A 9 -24.85 -13.97 12.87
C ILE A 9 -25.66 -12.68 13.03
N ASP A 10 -26.71 -12.50 12.22
CA ASP A 10 -27.59 -11.31 12.30
C ASP A 10 -28.25 -11.21 13.69
N LYS A 11 -28.83 -12.31 14.19
CA LYS A 11 -29.41 -12.36 15.54
C LYS A 11 -28.39 -11.97 16.61
N PHE A 12 -27.19 -12.57 16.59
CA PHE A 12 -26.12 -12.23 17.52
C PHE A 12 -25.74 -10.76 17.44
N MET A 13 -25.62 -10.19 16.23
CA MET A 13 -25.31 -8.78 16.04
C MET A 13 -26.40 -7.89 16.64
N GLN A 14 -27.67 -8.18 16.41
CA GLN A 14 -28.78 -7.40 17.00
C GLN A 14 -28.77 -7.46 18.53
N GLU A 15 -28.58 -8.64 19.11
CA GLU A 15 -28.54 -8.85 20.57
C GLU A 15 -27.37 -8.10 21.24
N ASN A 16 -26.28 -7.83 20.50
CA ASN A 16 -25.07 -7.19 21.00
C ASN A 16 -24.85 -5.76 20.48
N GLY A 17 -25.84 -5.16 19.81
CA GLY A 17 -25.75 -3.79 19.30
C GLY A 17 -24.81 -3.61 18.08
N GLY A 18 -24.48 -4.70 17.37
CA GLY A 18 -23.74 -4.68 16.11
C GLY A 18 -24.59 -4.22 14.91
N PHE A 19 -23.92 -3.74 13.85
CA PHE A 19 -24.57 -3.16 12.67
C PHE A 19 -24.79 -4.12 11.50
N LEU A 20 -24.04 -5.22 11.44
CA LEU A 20 -24.11 -6.17 10.34
C LEU A 20 -25.46 -6.91 10.33
N ARG A 21 -26.08 -7.02 9.17
CA ARG A 21 -27.39 -7.66 8.95
C ARG A 21 -27.29 -8.76 7.91
N LYS A 22 -28.25 -9.69 7.90
CA LYS A 22 -28.35 -10.74 6.89
C LYS A 22 -28.30 -10.20 5.46
N ILE A 23 -28.93 -9.04 5.23
CA ILE A 23 -28.96 -8.40 3.92
C ILE A 23 -27.57 -7.95 3.44
N ASP A 24 -26.66 -7.59 4.35
CA ASP A 24 -25.29 -7.20 3.99
C ASP A 24 -24.51 -8.41 3.45
N PHE A 25 -24.73 -9.58 4.03
CA PHE A 25 -24.18 -10.84 3.53
C PHE A 25 -24.75 -11.22 2.16
N ALA A 26 -26.07 -11.08 1.98
CA ALA A 26 -26.72 -11.39 0.70
C ALA A 26 -26.26 -10.44 -0.42
N LYS A 27 -25.95 -9.19 -0.09
CA LYS A 27 -25.41 -8.19 -1.02
C LYS A 27 -23.90 -8.27 -1.24
N HIS A 28 -23.18 -9.05 -0.43
CA HIS A 28 -21.74 -9.19 -0.57
C HIS A 28 -21.39 -9.99 -1.83
N SER A 29 -20.45 -9.47 -2.60
CA SER A 29 -19.79 -10.17 -3.70
C SER A 29 -18.28 -9.95 -3.63
N SER A 30 -17.51 -10.93 -4.08
CA SER A 30 -16.07 -10.77 -4.27
C SER A 30 -15.78 -10.21 -5.66
N ALA A 31 -14.78 -9.34 -5.76
CA ALA A 31 -14.34 -8.77 -7.03
C ALA A 31 -13.13 -9.55 -7.57
N TRP A 32 -13.15 -9.86 -8.86
CA TRP A 32 -11.94 -10.14 -9.61
C TRP A 32 -11.28 -8.81 -9.95
N VAL A 33 -9.98 -8.72 -9.74
CA VAL A 33 -9.21 -7.48 -9.96
C VAL A 33 -7.99 -7.78 -10.81
N ASP A 34 -7.61 -6.82 -11.63
CA ASP A 34 -6.32 -6.85 -12.32
C ASP A 34 -5.23 -6.48 -11.32
N PRO A 35 -4.18 -7.31 -11.17
CA PRO A 35 -3.09 -6.99 -10.28
C PRO A 35 -2.30 -5.80 -10.82
N VAL A 36 -1.68 -5.06 -9.92
CA VAL A 36 -0.72 -4.01 -10.27
C VAL A 36 0.68 -4.49 -10.02
N SER A 37 1.63 -3.97 -10.79
CA SER A 37 3.00 -4.44 -10.71
C SER A 37 4.03 -3.34 -10.86
N THR A 38 5.26 -3.68 -10.54
CA THR A 38 6.44 -2.92 -10.94
C THR A 38 7.57 -3.89 -11.27
N ASP A 39 8.39 -3.55 -12.27
CA ASP A 39 9.67 -4.23 -12.47
C ASP A 39 10.62 -3.84 -11.34
N TYR A 40 11.25 -4.82 -10.70
CA TYR A 40 12.32 -4.57 -9.75
C TYR A 40 13.53 -5.42 -10.14
N ARG A 41 14.48 -4.77 -10.85
CA ARG A 41 15.73 -5.40 -11.30
C ARG A 41 15.51 -6.63 -12.19
N GLY A 42 14.58 -6.53 -13.15
CA GLY A 42 14.29 -7.59 -14.13
C GLY A 42 13.29 -8.64 -13.65
N TYR A 43 12.54 -8.36 -12.58
CA TYR A 43 11.46 -9.19 -12.07
C TYR A 43 10.19 -8.36 -11.91
N ASP A 44 9.09 -8.83 -12.48
CA ASP A 44 7.78 -8.25 -12.21
C ASP A 44 7.28 -8.68 -10.83
N VAL A 45 7.07 -7.71 -9.95
CA VAL A 45 6.46 -7.93 -8.64
C VAL A 45 5.01 -7.50 -8.70
N PHE A 46 4.09 -8.42 -8.45
CA PHE A 46 2.64 -8.19 -8.49
C PHE A 46 2.05 -8.06 -7.09
N GLU A 47 1.12 -7.12 -6.95
CA GLU A 47 0.32 -6.90 -5.74
C GLU A 47 -1.15 -6.66 -6.13
N LEU A 48 -2.05 -6.86 -5.17
CA LEU A 48 -3.45 -6.45 -5.34
C LEU A 48 -3.54 -4.92 -5.44
N PRO A 49 -4.44 -4.38 -6.30
CA PRO A 49 -4.71 -2.95 -6.34
C PRO A 49 -5.39 -2.47 -5.04
N PRO A 50 -5.59 -1.15 -4.88
CA PRO A 50 -6.55 -0.63 -3.92
C PRO A 50 -7.91 -1.35 -4.03
N ASN A 51 -8.64 -1.57 -2.93
CA ASN A 51 -8.48 -0.97 -1.61
C ASN A 51 -7.45 -1.63 -0.67
N GLY A 52 -6.67 -2.60 -1.16
CA GLY A 52 -5.54 -3.17 -0.43
C GLY A 52 -4.38 -2.18 -0.20
N GLN A 53 -3.44 -2.56 0.67
CA GLN A 53 -2.25 -1.74 0.98
C GLN A 53 -0.95 -2.32 0.40
N GLY A 54 -1.04 -3.43 -0.35
CA GLY A 54 0.12 -4.13 -0.93
C GLY A 54 0.95 -3.27 -1.88
N ILE A 55 0.32 -2.28 -2.53
CA ILE A 55 1.01 -1.32 -3.41
C ILE A 55 2.13 -0.51 -2.70
N ALA A 56 2.11 -0.42 -1.37
CA ALA A 56 3.22 0.18 -0.61
C ALA A 56 4.52 -0.60 -0.79
N THR A 57 4.45 -1.93 -0.93
CA THR A 57 5.61 -2.78 -1.23
C THR A 57 6.22 -2.38 -2.58
N LEU A 58 5.39 -2.24 -3.63
CA LEU A 58 5.85 -1.84 -4.96
C LEU A 58 6.52 -0.46 -4.93
N GLN A 59 5.91 0.50 -4.20
CA GLN A 59 6.49 1.83 -4.03
C GLN A 59 7.85 1.79 -3.31
N ILE A 60 7.98 0.98 -2.24
CA ILE A 60 9.24 0.78 -1.52
C ILE A 60 10.30 0.19 -2.45
N LEU A 61 9.94 -0.83 -3.24
CA LEU A 61 10.87 -1.44 -4.19
C LEU A 61 11.38 -0.43 -5.21
N ASN A 62 10.51 0.41 -5.76
CA ASN A 62 10.91 1.47 -6.68
C ASN A 62 11.86 2.49 -6.03
N ILE A 63 11.63 2.85 -4.77
CA ILE A 63 12.57 3.71 -4.02
C ILE A 63 13.90 2.97 -3.82
N LEU A 64 13.88 1.70 -3.40
CA LEU A 64 15.09 0.92 -3.11
C LEU A 64 15.90 0.53 -4.35
N GLU A 65 15.31 0.59 -5.54
CA GLU A 65 15.98 0.22 -6.79
C GLU A 65 17.24 1.06 -7.07
N GLY A 66 17.26 2.31 -6.61
CA GLY A 66 18.42 3.20 -6.72
C GLY A 66 19.57 2.92 -5.75
N PHE A 67 19.44 1.93 -4.85
CA PHE A 67 20.49 1.52 -3.92
C PHE A 67 21.12 0.19 -4.37
N ASP A 68 22.42 0.02 -4.20
CA ASP A 68 23.07 -1.28 -4.37
C ASP A 68 23.01 -2.07 -3.06
N LEU A 69 21.83 -2.64 -2.76
CA LEU A 69 21.60 -3.40 -1.54
C LEU A 69 22.49 -4.64 -1.43
N LYS A 70 22.94 -5.19 -2.57
CA LYS A 70 23.86 -6.33 -2.59
C LYS A 70 25.22 -5.92 -2.04
N ARG A 71 25.75 -4.78 -2.50
CA ARG A 71 27.01 -4.22 -1.99
C ARG A 71 26.90 -3.75 -0.54
N MET A 72 25.74 -3.23 -0.13
CA MET A 72 25.49 -2.80 1.24
C MET A 72 25.42 -3.97 2.24
N GLN A 73 25.31 -5.22 1.77
CA GLN A 73 25.19 -6.45 2.55
C GLN A 73 23.84 -6.59 3.28
N ARG A 74 23.32 -7.81 3.29
CA ARG A 74 22.06 -8.12 3.97
C ARG A 74 22.17 -7.85 5.46
N ASN A 75 21.18 -7.17 6.03
CA ASN A 75 21.07 -6.83 7.46
C ASN A 75 22.18 -5.92 8.02
N SER A 76 22.98 -5.27 7.17
CA SER A 76 23.85 -4.20 7.63
C SER A 76 23.03 -2.99 8.11
N PRO A 77 23.59 -2.12 8.97
CA PRO A 77 22.94 -0.88 9.36
C PRO A 77 22.51 -0.04 8.15
N GLU A 78 23.32 0.03 7.11
CA GLU A 78 23.06 0.81 5.90
C GLU A 78 21.87 0.24 5.12
N THR A 79 21.80 -1.08 4.95
CA THR A 79 20.68 -1.74 4.26
C THR A 79 19.38 -1.56 5.04
N LEU A 80 19.43 -1.78 6.35
CA LEU A 80 18.25 -1.61 7.22
C LEU A 80 17.79 -0.15 7.21
N HIS A 81 18.71 0.81 7.28
CA HIS A 81 18.41 2.23 7.21
C HIS A 81 17.68 2.59 5.91
N ALA A 82 18.22 2.19 4.75
CA ALA A 82 17.59 2.46 3.47
C ALA A 82 16.17 1.84 3.39
N MET A 83 15.98 0.60 3.85
CA MET A 83 14.68 -0.06 3.88
C MET A 83 13.68 0.63 4.82
N ILE A 84 14.13 1.06 6.00
CA ILE A 84 13.30 1.76 6.99
C ILE A 84 12.87 3.12 6.46
N GLU A 85 13.79 3.91 5.90
CA GLU A 85 13.49 5.23 5.37
C GLU A 85 12.58 5.17 4.14
N ALA A 86 12.82 4.22 3.22
CA ALA A 86 11.92 3.96 2.10
C ALA A 86 10.50 3.59 2.58
N LYS A 87 10.40 2.78 3.64
CA LYS A 87 9.12 2.41 4.26
C LYS A 87 8.41 3.63 4.85
N LYS A 88 9.11 4.50 5.58
CA LYS A 88 8.52 5.74 6.15
C LYS A 88 7.91 6.62 5.05
N ILE A 89 8.62 6.75 3.93
CA ILE A 89 8.17 7.51 2.76
C ILE A 89 6.90 6.92 2.17
N ALA A 90 6.88 5.61 1.86
CA ALA A 90 5.71 4.95 1.32
C ALA A 90 4.52 4.97 2.30
N TRP A 91 4.78 4.89 3.61
CA TRP A 91 3.73 4.98 4.64
C TRP A 91 3.08 6.37 4.71
N ALA A 92 3.85 7.44 4.47
CA ALA A 92 3.31 8.79 4.41
C ALA A 92 2.35 8.95 3.22
N ASP A 93 2.73 8.41 2.06
CA ASP A 93 1.88 8.43 0.86
C ASP A 93 0.64 7.53 1.05
N ARG A 94 0.82 6.34 1.62
CA ARG A 94 -0.28 5.44 2.01
C ARG A 94 -1.32 6.15 2.86
N ALA A 95 -0.88 6.83 3.92
CA ALA A 95 -1.79 7.51 4.83
C ALA A 95 -2.60 8.63 4.16
N LYS A 96 -2.09 9.21 3.06
CA LYS A 96 -2.74 10.29 2.32
C LYS A 96 -3.63 9.81 1.18
N PHE A 97 -3.19 8.78 0.44
CA PHE A 97 -3.76 8.45 -0.87
C PHE A 97 -4.47 7.10 -0.94
N TYR A 98 -4.16 6.14 -0.06
CA TYR A 98 -4.70 4.80 -0.22
C TYR A 98 -6.13 4.76 0.31
N ALA A 99 -7.04 4.40 -0.56
CA ALA A 99 -8.47 4.41 -0.29
C ALA A 99 -9.16 3.33 -1.12
N ASP A 100 -10.47 3.23 -0.95
CA ASP A 100 -11.29 2.44 -1.85
C ASP A 100 -11.51 3.22 -3.17
N PRO A 101 -11.14 2.67 -4.34
CA PRO A 101 -11.27 3.36 -5.62
C PRO A 101 -12.72 3.66 -5.99
N ASP A 102 -13.70 2.94 -5.42
CA ASP A 102 -15.12 3.24 -5.61
C ASP A 102 -15.56 4.53 -4.88
N PHE A 103 -14.74 5.01 -3.92
CA PHE A 103 -15.06 6.14 -3.05
C PHE A 103 -14.07 7.31 -3.16
N ALA A 104 -12.87 7.09 -3.69
CA ALA A 104 -11.86 8.13 -3.84
C ALA A 104 -10.94 7.90 -5.05
N LYS A 105 -10.53 8.99 -5.69
CA LYS A 105 -9.55 8.94 -6.79
C LYS A 105 -8.14 8.80 -6.25
N ILE A 106 -7.43 7.76 -6.69
CA ILE A 106 -6.07 7.44 -6.24
C ILE A 106 -5.09 7.70 -7.40
N PRO A 107 -4.01 8.46 -7.19
CA PRO A 107 -2.97 8.70 -8.21
C PRO A 107 -2.03 7.49 -8.34
N LEU A 108 -2.58 6.31 -8.64
CA LEU A 108 -1.85 5.03 -8.55
C LEU A 108 -0.65 4.96 -9.51
N ALA A 109 -0.83 5.37 -10.76
CA ALA A 109 0.24 5.38 -11.75
C ALA A 109 1.40 6.31 -11.33
N GLY A 110 1.08 7.50 -10.81
CA GLY A 110 2.08 8.44 -10.30
C GLY A 110 2.83 7.88 -9.08
N LEU A 111 2.11 7.29 -8.12
CA LEU A 111 2.68 6.67 -6.92
C LEU A 111 3.68 5.54 -7.25
N LEU A 112 3.42 4.78 -8.31
CA LEU A 112 4.25 3.65 -8.75
C LEU A 112 5.27 4.01 -9.83
N SER A 113 5.32 5.26 -10.30
CA SER A 113 6.26 5.69 -11.33
C SER A 113 7.72 5.69 -10.82
N LYS A 114 8.66 5.43 -11.72
CA LYS A 114 10.10 5.43 -11.39
C LYS A 114 10.61 6.84 -11.14
N GLU A 115 10.03 7.81 -11.83
CA GLU A 115 10.30 9.25 -11.71
C GLU A 115 9.95 9.71 -10.29
N TYR A 116 8.72 9.44 -9.84
CA TYR A 116 8.30 9.77 -8.49
C TYR A 116 9.15 9.05 -7.45
N ALA A 117 9.43 7.75 -7.63
CA ALA A 117 10.31 7.03 -6.71
C ALA A 117 11.71 7.66 -6.62
N ALA A 118 12.25 8.18 -7.72
CA ALA A 118 13.53 8.90 -7.73
C ALA A 118 13.46 10.25 -6.99
N GLU A 119 12.36 10.99 -7.09
CA GLU A 119 12.15 12.19 -6.29
C GLU A 119 12.07 11.88 -4.80
N ARG A 120 11.28 10.86 -4.45
CA ARG A 120 11.07 10.45 -3.07
C ARG A 120 12.35 9.91 -2.43
N ARG A 121 13.17 9.19 -3.19
CA ARG A 121 14.50 8.70 -2.74
C ARG A 121 15.42 9.81 -2.22
N LYS A 122 15.32 11.03 -2.76
CA LYS A 122 16.13 12.18 -2.31
C LYS A 122 15.89 12.57 -0.85
N LEU A 123 14.79 12.10 -0.25
CA LEU A 123 14.47 12.34 1.15
C LEU A 123 15.25 11.44 2.12
N ILE A 124 15.95 10.41 1.62
CA ILE A 124 16.74 9.49 2.44
C ILE A 124 18.12 10.11 2.67
N ASP A 125 18.36 10.65 3.87
CA ASP A 125 19.70 10.99 4.34
C ASP A 125 20.39 9.70 4.82
N PRO A 126 21.53 9.28 4.23
CA PRO A 126 22.21 8.05 4.64
C PRO A 126 22.74 8.06 6.08
N ASN A 127 22.89 9.23 6.70
CA ASN A 127 23.49 9.40 8.02
C ASN A 127 22.46 9.73 9.12
N HIS A 128 21.23 10.12 8.75
CA HIS A 128 20.20 10.52 9.73
C HIS A 128 18.83 9.96 9.38
N ALA A 129 18.19 9.33 10.37
CA ALA A 129 16.81 8.88 10.23
C ALA A 129 15.85 10.08 10.20
N ALA A 130 14.92 10.10 9.24
CA ALA A 130 13.89 11.13 9.20
C ALA A 130 12.97 11.00 10.43
N LYS A 131 12.78 12.13 11.14
CA LYS A 131 11.82 12.23 12.26
C LYS A 131 10.38 12.34 11.77
N THR A 132 10.17 12.94 10.60
CA THR A 132 8.86 13.15 10.00
C THR A 132 9.01 13.12 8.49
N VAL A 133 8.09 12.42 7.82
CA VAL A 133 8.00 12.37 6.37
C VAL A 133 6.59 12.75 5.97
N LYS A 134 6.46 13.73 5.07
CA LYS A 134 5.16 14.13 4.52
C LYS A 134 4.87 13.36 3.24
N ALA A 135 3.59 13.17 2.94
CA ALA A 135 3.17 12.65 1.65
C ALA A 135 3.72 13.55 0.52
N GLY A 136 4.11 12.97 -0.61
CA GLY A 136 4.50 13.71 -1.80
C GLY A 136 3.30 14.09 -2.66
N ILE A 137 3.58 14.59 -3.85
CA ILE A 137 2.58 15.00 -4.85
C ILE A 137 2.86 14.18 -6.11
N PRO A 138 2.38 12.93 -6.18
CA PRO A 138 2.56 12.09 -7.36
C PRO A 138 1.73 12.63 -8.53
N ASP A 139 2.20 12.40 -9.76
CA ASP A 139 1.42 12.75 -10.95
C ASP A 139 0.00 12.19 -10.91
N GLY A 140 -0.98 13.03 -11.25
CA GLY A 140 -2.39 12.70 -11.18
C GLY A 140 -3.04 12.91 -9.80
N SER A 141 -2.31 13.41 -8.80
CA SER A 141 -2.91 13.89 -7.55
C SER A 141 -3.71 15.17 -7.78
N GLN A 142 -4.94 15.24 -7.26
CA GLN A 142 -5.74 16.47 -7.16
C GLN A 142 -5.60 17.10 -5.78
#